data_AF-A0A5C7N7K5-F1
#
_entry.id   AF-A0A5C7N7K5-F1
#
_cell.length_a   1.000
_cell.length_b   1.000
_cell.length_c   1.000
_cell.angle_alpha   90.00
_cell.angle_beta   90.00
_cell.angle_gamma   90.00
#
_symmetry.space_group_name_H-M   'P 1'
#
loop_
_entity.id
_entity.type
_entity.pdbx_description
1 polymer ?
#
loop_
_entity_poly.entity_id
_entity_poly.type
_entity_poly.pdbx_seq_one_letter_code
_entity_poly.pdbx_strand_id
1 'polypeptide(L)'
;MKKFDIPAYYRSSITGKVKESRRLKDLRKQDFAPTILDFGPVQFILARHFGFCYGVENAIEISYRALEESANKNVYLLSQMIHNQEVNNDLQSRGIKFIMDTDGTQFIPWQKITKDDVVIIPAFGTTLEIEHLLLDKGVEVQKYNTTCPFVEKVWNRAEKLGQENYTIIIHGKPKHEETKATFSHSSHKGHSVI
;
A
#
# COMPACT_ATOMS: atom_id res chain seq x y z
N MET A 1 -18.68 4.69 5.58
CA MET A 1 -17.25 4.41 5.34
C MET A 1 -16.99 2.93 5.55
N LYS A 2 -16.14 2.31 4.73
CA LYS A 2 -15.69 0.92 4.93
C LYS A 2 -15.09 0.79 6.33
N LYS A 3 -15.44 -0.28 7.04
CA LYS A 3 -14.80 -0.69 8.29
C LYS A 3 -13.83 -1.80 7.93
N PHE A 4 -12.57 -1.65 8.32
CA PHE A 4 -11.53 -2.63 8.08
C PHE A 4 -11.40 -3.58 9.26
N ASP A 5 -11.18 -4.85 8.97
CA ASP A 5 -10.75 -5.84 9.93
C ASP A 5 -9.21 -5.83 10.01
N ILE A 6 -8.69 -5.04 10.95
CA ILE A 6 -7.25 -4.94 11.23
C ILE A 6 -7.01 -5.37 12.68
N PRO A 7 -5.89 -6.06 12.97
CA PRO A 7 -5.60 -6.52 14.32
C PRO A 7 -5.70 -5.42 15.37
N ALA A 8 -6.32 -5.76 16.51
CA ALA A 8 -6.63 -4.78 17.56
C ALA A 8 -5.39 -4.11 18.14
N TYR A 9 -4.22 -4.78 18.14
CA TYR A 9 -2.98 -4.20 18.64
C TYR A 9 -2.42 -3.06 17.77
N TYR A 10 -2.86 -2.93 16.51
CA TYR A 10 -2.58 -1.73 15.71
C TYR A 10 -3.43 -0.52 16.11
N ARG A 11 -4.45 -0.71 16.94
CA ARG A 11 -5.36 0.36 17.38
C ARG A 11 -4.95 0.86 18.76
N SER A 12 -4.61 2.15 18.84
CA SER A 12 -4.38 2.82 20.11
C SER A 12 -5.70 3.04 20.87
N SER A 13 -5.70 2.74 22.17
CA SER A 13 -6.81 3.01 23.09
C SER A 13 -7.12 4.50 23.27
N ILE A 14 -6.12 5.37 23.05
CA ILE A 14 -6.25 6.82 23.17
C ILE A 14 -6.57 7.43 21.81
N THR A 15 -5.69 7.24 20.82
CA THR A 15 -5.83 7.94 19.55
C THR A 15 -6.99 7.40 18.71
N GLY A 16 -7.40 6.15 18.94
CA GLY A 16 -8.65 5.59 18.40
C GLY A 16 -9.89 6.31 18.91
N LYS A 17 -9.97 6.61 20.21
CA LYS A 17 -11.09 7.38 20.80
C LYS A 17 -11.12 8.81 20.28
N VAL A 18 -9.95 9.43 20.12
CA VAL A 18 -9.83 10.77 19.50
C VAL A 18 -10.36 10.76 18.07
N LYS A 19 -9.91 9.81 17.23
CA LYS A 19 -10.39 9.66 15.85
C LYS A 19 -11.90 9.46 15.78
N GLU A 20 -12.45 8.61 16.64
CA GLU A 20 -13.89 8.34 16.67
C GLU A 20 -14.71 9.56 17.09
N SER A 21 -14.28 10.27 18.13
CA SER A 21 -14.89 11.53 18.55
C SER A 21 -14.89 12.58 17.44
N ARG A 22 -13.77 12.74 16.72
CA ARG A 22 -13.67 13.64 15.56
C ARG A 22 -14.58 13.20 14.42
N ARG A 23 -14.65 11.89 14.13
CA ARG A 23 -15.52 11.34 13.07
C ARG A 23 -16.99 11.62 13.34
N LEU A 24 -17.46 11.47 14.58
CA LEU A 24 -18.84 11.73 14.97
C LEU A 24 -19.21 13.21 14.88
N LYS A 25 -18.28 14.11 15.22
CA LYS A 25 -18.49 15.56 15.18
C LYS A 25 -18.34 16.16 13.78
N ASP A 26 -17.52 15.55 12.93
CA ASP A 26 -17.19 16.05 11.60
C ASP A 26 -16.92 14.89 10.63
N LEU A 27 -18.03 14.29 10.17
CA LEU A 27 -18.05 13.15 9.24
C LEU A 27 -17.36 13.45 7.91
N ARG A 28 -17.48 14.68 7.42
CA ARG A 28 -16.94 15.12 6.13
C ARG A 28 -15.48 15.59 6.22
N LYS A 29 -14.91 15.60 7.43
CA LYS A 29 -13.52 16.02 7.68
C LYS A 29 -13.23 17.43 7.18
N GLN A 30 -14.18 18.35 7.35
CA GLN A 30 -14.06 19.74 6.91
C GLN A 30 -13.35 20.61 7.94
N ASP A 31 -13.33 20.19 9.21
CA ASP A 31 -12.57 20.87 10.24
C ASP A 31 -11.13 20.33 10.29
N PHE A 32 -10.21 21.14 9.78
CA PHE A 32 -8.77 20.85 9.71
C PHE A 32 -8.01 21.18 11.01
N ALA A 33 -8.67 21.74 12.03
CA ALA A 33 -8.02 22.06 13.29
C ALA A 33 -7.48 20.79 13.98
N PRO A 34 -6.34 20.89 14.70
CA PRO A 34 -5.84 19.80 15.52
C PRO A 34 -6.80 19.50 16.67
N THR A 35 -6.69 18.30 17.24
CA THR A 35 -7.32 17.99 18.53
C THR A 35 -6.38 18.39 19.64
N ILE A 36 -6.85 19.21 20.58
CA ILE A 36 -6.09 19.58 21.77
C ILE A 36 -6.62 18.74 22.94
N LEU A 37 -5.72 17.99 23.57
CA LEU A 37 -5.98 17.33 24.86
C LEU A 37 -5.29 18.16 25.94
N ASP A 38 -6.09 18.90 26.70
CA ASP A 38 -5.61 19.84 27.71
C ASP A 38 -5.66 19.22 29.12
N PHE A 39 -4.50 19.15 29.77
CA PHE A 39 -4.34 18.66 31.14
C PHE A 39 -3.85 19.75 32.10
N GLY A 40 -4.01 21.04 31.74
CA GLY A 40 -3.58 22.19 32.51
C GLY A 40 -2.13 22.56 32.20
N PRO A 41 -1.13 22.18 33.02
CA PRO A 41 0.27 22.53 32.77
C PRO A 41 0.85 21.93 31.48
N VAL A 42 0.20 20.91 30.91
CA VAL A 42 0.65 20.21 29.70
C VAL A 42 -0.53 20.05 28.74
N GLN A 43 -0.28 20.36 27.47
CA GLN A 43 -1.22 20.14 26.37
C GLN A 43 -0.62 19.20 25.33
N PHE A 44 -1.42 18.26 24.84
CA PHE A 44 -1.07 17.42 23.69
C PHE A 44 -1.85 17.89 22.46
N ILE A 45 -1.13 18.29 21.42
CA ILE A 45 -1.71 18.74 20.16
C ILE A 45 -1.58 17.60 19.15
N LEU A 46 -2.71 16.99 18.82
CA LEU A 46 -2.80 15.91 17.84
C LEU A 46 -3.26 16.48 16.50
N ALA A 47 -2.53 16.21 15.42
CA ALA A 47 -2.94 16.61 14.08
C ALA A 47 -4.36 16.15 13.75
N ARG A 48 -5.06 16.83 12.83
CA ARG A 48 -6.39 16.37 12.38
C ARG A 48 -6.33 14.98 11.74
N HIS A 49 -5.28 14.74 10.96
CA HIS A 49 -5.06 13.50 10.23
C HIS A 49 -3.76 12.86 10.69
N PHE A 50 -3.83 11.62 11.17
CA PHE A 50 -2.68 10.85 11.61
C PHE A 50 -2.98 9.35 11.60
N GLY A 51 -1.92 8.53 11.66
CA GLY A 51 -2.00 7.06 11.62
C GLY A 51 -2.36 6.52 10.24
N PHE A 52 -2.87 5.28 10.19
CA PHE A 52 -3.16 4.61 8.91
C PHE A 52 -4.21 5.34 8.09
N CYS A 53 -3.93 5.46 6.79
CA CYS A 53 -4.88 5.89 5.79
C CYS A 53 -5.67 4.68 5.24
N TYR A 54 -6.71 4.96 4.46
CA TYR A 54 -7.54 3.92 3.84
C TYR A 54 -6.71 2.88 3.07
N GLY A 55 -5.72 3.33 2.27
CA GLY A 55 -4.89 2.42 1.46
C GLY A 55 -4.06 1.47 2.34
N VAL A 56 -3.52 1.98 3.44
CA VAL A 56 -2.75 1.19 4.41
C VAL A 56 -3.64 0.18 5.15
N GLU A 57 -4.80 0.61 5.65
CA GLU A 57 -5.74 -0.30 6.32
C GLU A 57 -6.22 -1.41 5.38
N ASN A 58 -6.48 -1.07 4.11
CA ASN A 58 -6.86 -2.02 3.08
C ASN A 58 -5.73 -3.02 2.76
N ALA A 59 -4.50 -2.55 2.64
CA ALA A 59 -3.35 -3.43 2.37
C ALA A 59 -3.08 -4.41 3.51
N ILE A 60 -3.20 -3.95 4.77
CA ILE A 60 -3.08 -4.81 5.94
C ILE A 60 -4.19 -5.87 5.93
N GLU A 61 -5.46 -5.48 5.80
CA GLU A 61 -6.60 -6.42 5.78
C GLU A 61 -6.43 -7.50 4.71
N ILE A 62 -6.07 -7.12 3.48
CA ILE A 62 -5.88 -8.06 2.37
C ILE A 62 -4.68 -8.99 2.62
N SER A 63 -3.58 -8.48 3.19
CA SER A 63 -2.39 -9.30 3.47
C SER A 63 -2.65 -10.32 4.57
N TYR A 64 -3.43 -9.95 5.58
CA TYR A 64 -3.89 -10.87 6.61
C TYR A 64 -4.79 -11.96 6.05
N ARG A 65 -5.78 -11.56 5.24
CA ARG A 65 -6.66 -12.50 4.55
C ARG A 65 -5.87 -13.46 3.65
N ALA A 66 -4.83 -12.97 2.97
CA ALA A 66 -3.98 -13.81 2.13
C ALA A 66 -3.29 -14.92 2.93
N LEU A 67 -2.81 -14.62 4.14
CA LEU A 67 -2.24 -15.61 5.06
C LEU A 67 -3.29 -16.64 5.51
N GLU A 68 -4.47 -16.18 5.92
CA GLU A 68 -5.55 -17.04 6.42
C GLU A 68 -6.09 -17.99 5.34
N GLU A 69 -6.32 -17.49 4.12
CA GLU A 69 -6.84 -18.27 3.00
C GLU A 69 -5.80 -19.22 2.37
N SER A 70 -4.50 -19.04 2.71
CA SER A 70 -3.38 -19.71 2.02
C SER A 70 -2.51 -20.52 2.98
N ALA A 71 -3.08 -21.05 4.06
CA ALA A 71 -2.36 -21.74 5.13
C ALA A 71 -1.40 -22.88 4.68
N ASN A 72 -1.64 -23.49 3.51
CA ASN A 72 -0.82 -24.57 2.94
C ASN A 72 0.08 -24.13 1.76
N LYS A 73 0.21 -22.82 1.52
CA LYS A 73 0.98 -22.25 0.40
C LYS A 73 2.07 -21.32 0.92
N ASN A 74 3.12 -21.10 0.13
CA ASN A 74 4.02 -19.99 0.43
C ASN A 74 3.30 -18.67 0.12
N VAL A 75 3.38 -17.73 1.06
CA VAL A 75 2.87 -16.38 0.88
C VAL A 75 4.06 -15.43 0.82
N TYR A 76 4.17 -14.74 -0.30
CA TYR A 76 5.19 -13.74 -0.56
C TYR A 76 4.57 -12.36 -0.63
N LEU A 77 5.32 -11.36 -0.15
CA LEU A 77 5.09 -9.98 -0.52
C LEU A 77 6.16 -9.60 -1.52
N LEU A 78 5.78 -8.91 -2.60
CA LEU A 78 6.74 -8.51 -3.62
C LEU A 78 7.91 -7.73 -2.99
N SER A 79 7.61 -6.70 -2.21
CA SER A 79 8.58 -5.96 -1.39
C SER A 79 8.03 -5.68 0.01
N GLN A 80 8.37 -4.56 0.65
CA GLN A 80 7.70 -4.15 1.88
C GLN A 80 6.24 -3.76 1.58
N MET A 81 5.29 -4.14 2.44
CA MET A 81 3.87 -3.79 2.21
C MET A 81 3.66 -2.27 2.19
N ILE A 82 4.29 -1.64 3.18
CA ILE A 82 4.33 -0.21 3.48
C ILE A 82 5.69 0.09 4.11
N HIS A 83 6.12 1.35 4.12
CA HIS A 83 7.35 1.79 4.78
C HIS A 83 7.17 1.89 6.31
N ASN A 84 6.83 0.77 6.96
CA ASN A 84 6.70 0.65 8.41
C ASN A 84 7.27 -0.70 8.88
N GLN A 85 8.39 -0.63 9.61
CA GLN A 85 9.11 -1.82 10.03
C GLN A 85 8.32 -2.71 10.97
N GLU A 86 7.54 -2.14 11.91
CA GLU A 86 6.76 -2.94 12.87
C GLU A 86 5.71 -3.79 12.15
N VAL A 87 5.01 -3.19 11.19
CA VAL A 87 4.00 -3.89 10.38
C VAL A 87 4.63 -4.98 9.51
N ASN A 88 5.76 -4.67 8.87
CA ASN A 88 6.49 -5.64 8.04
C ASN A 88 7.02 -6.81 8.89
N ASN A 89 7.58 -6.55 10.07
CA ASN A 89 8.07 -7.57 10.99
C ASN A 89 6.94 -8.47 11.48
N ASP A 90 5.78 -7.91 11.81
CA ASP A 90 4.60 -8.68 12.21
C ASP A 90 4.15 -9.62 11.08
N LEU A 91 4.03 -9.13 9.84
CA LEU A 91 3.72 -9.98 8.69
C LEU A 91 4.76 -11.09 8.46
N GLN A 92 6.05 -10.78 8.58
CA GLN A 92 7.12 -11.78 8.46
C GLN A 92 7.07 -12.82 9.58
N SER A 93 6.77 -12.41 10.82
CA SER A 93 6.61 -13.33 11.96
C SER A 93 5.48 -14.34 11.76
N ARG A 94 4.53 -14.02 10.86
CA ARG A 94 3.40 -14.87 10.47
C ARG A 94 3.69 -15.74 9.24
N GLY A 95 4.90 -15.68 8.71
CA GLY A 95 5.38 -16.55 7.62
C GLY A 95 5.44 -15.89 6.24
N ILE A 96 5.08 -14.61 6.10
CA ILE A 96 5.30 -13.88 4.84
C ILE A 96 6.81 -13.72 4.59
N LYS A 97 7.23 -13.90 3.34
CA LYS A 97 8.61 -13.62 2.90
C LYS A 97 8.61 -12.53 1.83
N PHE A 98 9.62 -11.68 1.83
CA PHE A 98 9.78 -10.65 0.79
C PHE A 98 10.55 -11.21 -0.40
N ILE A 99 10.07 -10.94 -1.62
CA ILE A 99 10.77 -11.33 -2.84
C ILE A 99 11.97 -10.41 -3.07
N MET A 100 11.81 -9.11 -2.83
CA MET A 100 12.86 -8.10 -2.94
C MET A 100 12.73 -7.02 -1.86
N ASP A 101 13.76 -6.18 -1.72
CA ASP A 101 13.70 -4.95 -0.93
C ASP A 101 13.11 -3.79 -1.74
N THR A 102 12.83 -2.68 -1.07
CA THR A 102 12.25 -1.45 -1.63
C THR A 102 13.11 -0.79 -2.73
N ASP A 103 14.41 -1.06 -2.75
CA ASP A 103 15.31 -0.55 -3.80
C ASP A 103 15.33 -1.44 -5.06
N GLY A 104 14.76 -2.64 -4.99
CA GLY A 104 14.75 -3.67 -6.02
C GLY A 104 15.75 -4.81 -5.79
N THR A 105 16.51 -4.80 -4.70
CA THR A 105 17.43 -5.89 -4.33
C THR A 105 16.66 -7.18 -4.11
N GLN A 106 16.84 -8.16 -4.98
CA GLN A 106 16.10 -9.42 -4.94
C GLN A 106 16.66 -10.36 -3.86
N PHE A 107 15.79 -10.83 -2.97
CA PHE A 107 16.09 -11.85 -1.96
C PHE A 107 15.70 -13.26 -2.42
N ILE A 108 14.60 -13.37 -3.17
CA ILE A 108 14.06 -14.64 -3.66
C ILE A 108 14.09 -14.64 -5.18
N PRO A 109 14.86 -15.54 -5.81
CA PRO A 109 14.93 -15.61 -7.26
C PRO A 109 13.59 -16.02 -7.86
N TRP A 110 13.22 -15.43 -9.01
CA TRP A 110 11.93 -15.67 -9.67
C TRP A 110 11.67 -17.13 -10.01
N GLN A 111 12.71 -17.95 -10.21
CA GLN A 111 12.59 -19.39 -10.47
C GLN A 111 11.99 -20.17 -9.29
N LYS A 112 12.09 -19.65 -8.05
CA LYS A 112 11.48 -20.26 -6.87
C LYS A 112 9.99 -19.94 -6.72
N ILE A 113 9.49 -18.95 -7.46
CA ILE A 113 8.07 -18.59 -7.44
C ILE A 113 7.34 -19.48 -8.45
N THR A 114 6.23 -20.06 -8.03
CA THR A 114 5.40 -20.98 -8.81
C THR A 114 3.94 -20.53 -8.81
N LYS A 115 3.14 -21.06 -9.73
CA LYS A 115 1.69 -20.78 -9.80
C LYS A 115 0.92 -21.15 -8.52
N ASP A 116 1.48 -22.05 -7.71
CA ASP A 116 0.83 -22.52 -6.48
C ASP A 116 1.08 -21.58 -5.30
N ASP A 117 2.06 -20.67 -5.42
CA ASP A 117 2.38 -19.65 -4.43
C ASP A 117 1.43 -18.45 -4.49
N VAL A 118 1.36 -17.71 -3.39
CA VAL A 118 0.64 -16.43 -3.32
C VAL A 118 1.64 -15.29 -3.32
N VAL A 119 1.45 -14.31 -4.20
CA VAL A 119 2.25 -13.08 -4.24
C VAL A 119 1.35 -11.89 -4.04
N ILE A 120 1.61 -11.13 -2.97
CA ILE A 120 0.91 -9.91 -2.61
C ILE A 120 1.66 -8.72 -3.23
N ILE A 121 0.97 -7.90 -4.01
CA ILE A 121 1.51 -6.63 -4.53
C ILE A 121 1.33 -5.55 -3.44
N PRO A 122 2.38 -4.77 -3.10
CA PRO A 122 2.34 -3.78 -2.03
C PRO A 122 1.44 -2.59 -2.36
N ALA A 123 1.19 -1.74 -1.36
CA ALA A 123 0.27 -0.60 -1.50
C ALA A 123 0.72 0.45 -2.52
N PHE A 124 2.02 0.49 -2.82
CA PHE A 124 2.65 1.36 -3.82
C PHE A 124 2.49 0.85 -5.25
N GLY A 125 2.02 -0.39 -5.42
CA GLY A 125 1.92 -1.06 -6.70
C GLY A 125 3.19 -1.74 -7.16
N THR A 126 3.18 -2.17 -8.42
CA THR A 126 4.32 -2.78 -9.10
C THR A 126 4.40 -2.28 -10.55
N THR A 127 5.55 -2.47 -11.18
CA THR A 127 5.74 -2.18 -12.60
C THR A 127 5.02 -3.23 -13.47
N LEU A 128 4.67 -2.87 -14.71
CA LEU A 128 4.03 -3.77 -15.66
C LEU A 128 4.91 -4.99 -15.98
N GLU A 129 6.23 -4.82 -15.98
CA GLU A 129 7.18 -5.90 -16.27
C GLU A 129 7.13 -6.99 -15.20
N ILE A 130 7.07 -6.60 -13.91
CA ILE A 130 6.95 -7.56 -12.81
C ILE A 130 5.54 -8.17 -12.77
N GLU A 131 4.51 -7.38 -13.04
CA GLU A 131 3.13 -7.89 -13.11
C GLU A 131 3.00 -8.96 -14.19
N HIS A 132 3.46 -8.69 -15.42
CA HIS A 132 3.46 -9.66 -16.51
C HIS A 132 4.31 -10.89 -16.17
N LEU A 133 5.49 -10.70 -15.56
CA LEU A 133 6.33 -11.83 -15.14
C LEU A 133 5.60 -12.79 -14.18
N LEU A 134 4.83 -12.26 -13.23
CA LEU A 134 4.05 -13.07 -12.30
C LEU A 134 2.88 -13.77 -13.01
N LEU A 135 2.18 -13.06 -13.90
CA LEU A 135 1.07 -13.60 -14.69
C LEU A 135 1.54 -14.73 -15.63
N ASP A 136 2.67 -14.56 -16.31
CA ASP A 136 3.28 -15.56 -17.20
C ASP A 136 3.68 -16.84 -16.45
N LYS A 137 3.96 -16.72 -15.15
CA LYS A 137 4.24 -17.85 -14.26
C LYS A 137 2.98 -18.51 -13.70
N GLY A 138 1.80 -17.99 -14.04
CA GLY A 138 0.50 -18.47 -13.59
C GLY A 138 0.14 -18.06 -12.16
N VAL A 139 0.80 -17.04 -11.60
CA VAL A 139 0.48 -16.52 -10.26
C VAL A 139 -0.79 -15.68 -10.33
N GLU A 140 -1.73 -15.88 -9.40
CA GLU A 140 -2.97 -15.12 -9.31
C GLU A 140 -2.73 -13.75 -8.64
N VAL A 141 -2.17 -12.79 -9.40
CA VAL A 141 -1.78 -11.45 -8.88
C VAL A 141 -2.98 -10.64 -8.40
N GLN A 142 -4.11 -10.71 -9.12
CA GLN A 142 -5.24 -9.80 -8.89
C GLN A 142 -5.95 -10.02 -7.55
N LYS A 143 -5.94 -11.25 -7.03
CA LYS A 143 -6.64 -11.60 -5.78
C LYS A 143 -6.04 -10.87 -4.56
N TYR A 144 -4.74 -10.64 -4.57
CA TYR A 144 -4.01 -10.03 -3.45
C TYR A 144 -3.20 -8.81 -3.89
N ASN A 145 -3.71 -8.07 -4.88
CA ASN A 145 -3.17 -6.77 -5.23
C ASN A 145 -3.64 -5.73 -4.19
N THR A 146 -2.71 -5.16 -3.43
CA THR A 146 -3.02 -4.15 -2.40
C THR A 146 -2.76 -2.72 -2.85
N THR A 147 -2.45 -2.51 -4.13
CA THR A 147 -2.21 -1.18 -4.71
C THR A 147 -3.31 -0.22 -4.26
N CYS A 148 -2.89 0.93 -3.71
CA CYS A 148 -3.81 1.91 -3.21
C CYS A 148 -4.68 2.46 -4.38
N PRO A 149 -6.01 2.53 -4.27
CA PRO A 149 -6.85 3.06 -5.34
C PRO A 149 -6.53 4.52 -5.73
N PHE A 150 -5.88 5.27 -4.83
CA PHE A 150 -5.39 6.62 -5.14
C PHE A 150 -4.14 6.60 -6.01
N VAL A 151 -3.29 5.56 -5.92
CA VAL A 151 -2.16 5.31 -6.82
C VAL A 151 -2.68 4.90 -8.20
N GLU A 152 -3.60 3.93 -8.25
CA GLU A 152 -4.25 3.52 -9.50
C GLU A 152 -4.95 4.69 -10.21
N LYS A 153 -5.54 5.62 -9.45
CA LYS A 153 -6.14 6.84 -10.01
C LYS A 153 -5.10 7.73 -10.72
N VAL A 154 -3.86 7.80 -10.22
CA VAL A 154 -2.76 8.50 -10.90
C VAL A 154 -2.42 7.77 -12.19
N TRP A 155 -2.29 6.45 -12.17
CA TRP A 155 -1.98 5.64 -13.36
C TRP A 155 -3.05 5.79 -14.44
N ASN A 156 -4.33 5.67 -14.08
CA ASN A 156 -5.47 5.85 -14.99
C ASN A 156 -5.49 7.26 -15.62
N ARG A 157 -5.13 8.30 -14.85
CA ARG A 157 -5.04 9.65 -15.40
C ARG A 157 -3.86 9.82 -16.34
N ALA A 158 -2.70 9.25 -15.99
CA ALA A 158 -1.51 9.27 -16.81
C ALA A 158 -1.73 8.52 -18.13
N GLU A 159 -2.34 7.34 -18.11
CA GLU A 159 -2.72 6.58 -19.30
C GLU A 159 -3.64 7.41 -20.21
N LYS A 160 -4.71 8.00 -19.65
CA LYS A 160 -5.62 8.84 -20.44
C LYS A 160 -4.89 10.00 -21.12
N LEU A 161 -4.00 10.69 -20.42
CA LEU A 161 -3.21 11.79 -20.98
C LEU A 161 -2.24 11.31 -22.06
N GLY A 162 -1.63 10.15 -21.88
CA GLY A 162 -0.76 9.53 -22.87
C GLY A 162 -1.49 9.19 -24.17
N GLN A 163 -2.71 8.64 -24.06
CA GLN A 163 -3.59 8.36 -25.21
C GLN A 163 -4.02 9.65 -25.93
N GLU A 164 -4.13 10.77 -25.20
CA GLU A 164 -4.39 12.11 -25.75
C GLU A 164 -3.10 12.78 -26.29
N ASN A 165 -1.99 12.04 -26.40
CA ASN A 165 -0.70 12.48 -26.93
C ASN A 165 -0.02 13.62 -26.12
N TYR A 166 -0.34 13.74 -24.83
CA TYR A 166 0.41 14.59 -23.91
C TYR A 166 1.68 13.90 -23.42
N THR A 167 2.68 14.69 -23.02
CA THR A 167 3.83 14.20 -22.25
C THR A 167 3.48 14.21 -20.76
N ILE A 168 3.71 13.08 -20.09
CA ILE A 168 3.49 12.92 -18.65
C ILE A 168 4.79 13.27 -17.91
N ILE A 169 4.72 14.25 -17.02
CA ILE A 169 5.83 14.61 -16.11
C ILE A 169 5.48 14.12 -14.71
N ILE A 170 6.27 13.20 -14.17
CA ILE A 170 6.04 12.55 -12.88
C ILE A 170 6.96 13.19 -11.84
N HIS A 171 6.42 14.12 -11.07
CA HIS A 171 7.18 14.69 -9.96
C HIS A 171 7.26 13.70 -8.78
N GLY A 172 8.40 13.03 -8.63
CA GLY A 172 8.62 12.04 -7.58
C GLY A 172 10.11 11.73 -7.38
N LYS A 173 10.41 10.81 -6.45
CA LYS A 173 11.78 10.31 -6.26
C LYS A 173 12.01 9.18 -7.27
N PRO A 174 12.94 9.30 -8.24
CA PRO A 174 13.07 8.32 -9.34
C PRO A 174 13.30 6.87 -8.91
N LYS A 175 13.90 6.67 -7.72
CA LYS A 175 14.19 5.34 -7.18
C LYS A 175 13.07 4.77 -6.31
N HIS A 176 12.04 5.55 -5.95
CA HIS A 176 10.94 5.10 -5.11
C HIS A 176 10.00 4.18 -5.89
N GLU A 177 9.52 3.11 -5.25
CA GLU A 177 8.71 2.05 -5.87
C GLU A 177 7.45 2.59 -6.54
N GLU A 178 6.72 3.48 -5.87
CA GLU A 178 5.52 4.12 -6.43
C GLU A 178 5.84 4.93 -7.70
N THR A 179 7.00 5.59 -7.74
CA THR A 179 7.43 6.37 -8.90
C THR A 179 7.84 5.46 -10.06
N LYS A 180 8.57 4.37 -9.77
CA LYS A 180 8.92 3.34 -10.76
C LYS A 180 7.67 2.70 -11.36
N ALA A 181 6.72 2.30 -10.52
CA ALA A 181 5.43 1.73 -10.95
C ALA A 181 4.67 2.75 -11.82
N THR A 182 4.48 3.97 -11.32
CA THR A 182 3.78 5.04 -12.06
C THR A 182 4.41 5.30 -13.43
N PHE A 183 5.74 5.36 -13.51
CA PHE A 183 6.45 5.53 -14.76
C PHE A 183 6.28 4.35 -15.71
N SER A 184 6.39 3.10 -15.22
CA SER A 184 6.17 1.90 -16.04
C SER A 184 4.76 1.92 -16.67
N HIS A 185 3.73 2.18 -15.85
CA HIS A 185 2.34 2.28 -16.31
C HIS A 185 2.11 3.43 -17.31
N SER A 186 2.68 4.62 -17.07
CA SER A 186 2.48 5.77 -17.95
C SER A 186 3.26 5.66 -19.27
N SER A 187 4.52 5.22 -19.20
CA SER A 187 5.44 5.12 -20.33
C SER A 187 4.99 4.12 -21.40
N HIS A 188 4.22 3.10 -20.98
CA HIS A 188 3.60 2.14 -21.88
C HIS A 188 2.52 2.75 -22.79
N LYS A 189 1.95 3.91 -22.44
CA LYS A 189 0.80 4.53 -23.15
C LYS A 189 1.09 5.95 -23.65
N GLY A 190 2.22 6.55 -23.29
CA GLY A 190 2.62 7.87 -23.75
C GLY A 190 4.02 8.27 -23.28
N HIS A 191 4.58 9.32 -23.89
CA HIS A 191 5.89 9.85 -23.51
C HIS A 191 5.87 10.28 -22.04
N SER A 192 6.79 9.73 -21.24
CA SER A 192 6.83 9.94 -19.80
C SER A 192 8.25 10.29 -19.36
N VAL A 193 8.35 11.17 -18.36
CA VAL A 193 9.60 11.53 -17.69
C VAL A 193 9.34 11.67 -16.20
N ILE A 194 10.34 11.35 -15.38
CA ILE A 194 10.35 11.58 -13.93
C ILE A 194 11.18 12.83 -13.66
#